data_AF-A0A1E7FW91-F1
#
_entry.id   AF-A0A1E7FW91-F1
#
_cell.length_a   1.000
_cell.length_b   1.000
_cell.length_c   1.000
_cell.angle_alpha   90.00
_cell.angle_beta   90.00
_cell.angle_gamma   90.00
#
_symmetry.space_group_name_H-M   'P 1'
#
loop_
_entity.id
_entity.type
_entity.pdbx_description
1 polymer ?
#
loop_
_entity_poly.entity_id
_entity_poly.type
_entity_poly.pdbx_seq_one_letter_code
_entity_poly.pdbx_strand_id
1 'polypeptide(L)'
;MRGVSSGSRSIFRRQQLFARSSPSSLSSSIIVRLSSSSSTNNGNNEKHIRPDVAFILEHYKIHRREKDGSKGSSREYLLLPPDVYVPQVLQDPTLPAAALFAHRNILFGARSFHGYDMEDVCRPLVKAAIEEAETIEHGQQPQAVANLKGLSDWVAEFFENDNIIGSQTLARLQQQQKGDEAVRAIATGIPRPGHSVVGQGTFRDGQKAWEDLAKEYTRLGLSEETNLYEKFGGNVVAIEHMADQSPENMKSAGGAIARLFFS
;
A
#
# COMPACT_ATOMS: atom_id res chain seq x y z
N MET A 1 -21.09 39.65 -25.06
CA MET A 1 -19.87 38.81 -25.14
C MET A 1 -19.06 38.98 -23.85
N ARG A 2 -19.22 38.08 -22.87
CA ARG A 2 -18.28 37.88 -21.76
C ARG A 2 -18.29 36.40 -21.42
N GLY A 3 -17.11 35.79 -21.50
CA GLY A 3 -16.90 34.35 -21.39
C GLY A 3 -17.02 33.84 -19.96
N VAL A 4 -17.51 32.61 -19.83
CA VAL A 4 -17.58 31.85 -18.59
C VAL A 4 -16.39 30.90 -18.57
N SER A 5 -15.50 31.09 -17.61
CA SER A 5 -14.34 30.21 -17.35
C SER A 5 -14.76 29.06 -16.45
N SER A 6 -14.61 27.83 -16.95
CA SER A 6 -14.84 26.57 -16.27
C SER A 6 -13.70 26.26 -15.28
N GLY A 7 -14.00 26.26 -13.99
CA GLY A 7 -13.12 25.71 -12.95
C GLY A 7 -13.45 24.24 -12.68
N SER A 8 -12.57 23.33 -13.09
CA SER A 8 -12.62 21.91 -12.73
C SER A 8 -12.49 21.74 -11.22
N ARG A 9 -13.52 21.17 -10.58
CA ARG A 9 -13.52 20.86 -9.15
C ARG A 9 -13.05 19.42 -8.92
N SER A 10 -12.00 19.32 -8.10
CA SER A 10 -11.44 18.12 -7.47
C SER A 10 -12.52 17.18 -6.90
N ILE A 11 -12.60 15.96 -7.43
CA ILE A 11 -13.45 14.87 -6.94
C ILE A 11 -12.58 13.98 -6.03
N PHE A 12 -12.25 14.45 -4.84
CA PHE A 12 -11.89 13.58 -3.72
C PHE A 12 -12.13 14.38 -2.44
N ARG A 13 -13.33 14.23 -1.86
CA ARG A 13 -13.64 14.77 -0.54
C ARG A 13 -14.54 13.79 0.22
N ARG A 14 -14.00 13.35 1.36
CA ARG A 14 -14.64 12.68 2.52
C ARG A 14 -15.13 11.23 2.32
N GLN A 15 -14.33 10.31 2.83
CA GLN A 15 -14.82 9.30 3.78
C GLN A 15 -14.02 9.43 5.08
N GLN A 16 -14.57 10.17 6.03
CA GLN A 16 -14.34 9.96 7.46
C GLN A 16 -15.66 9.40 7.99
N LEU A 17 -15.61 8.26 8.68
CA LEU A 17 -16.40 7.88 9.86
C LEU A 17 -16.20 6.38 10.13
N PHE A 18 -15.47 6.07 11.21
CA PHE A 18 -15.89 5.23 12.34
C PHE A 18 -14.65 4.78 13.11
N ALA A 19 -14.26 5.60 14.08
CA ALA A 19 -13.44 5.16 15.20
C ALA A 19 -14.39 4.68 16.32
N ARG A 20 -14.21 3.44 16.78
CA ARG A 20 -14.72 2.99 18.09
C ARG A 20 -13.64 2.17 18.81
N SER A 21 -13.18 2.77 19.91
CA SER A 21 -12.74 2.17 21.17
C SER A 21 -11.91 0.87 21.14
N SER A 22 -10.61 1.01 21.42
CA SER A 22 -9.72 -0.07 21.86
C SER A 22 -9.83 -0.30 23.38
N PRO A 23 -9.76 -1.54 23.89
CA PRO A 23 -9.29 -1.80 25.24
C PRO A 23 -7.78 -1.93 25.27
N SER A 24 -7.19 -1.36 26.32
CA SER A 24 -5.81 -1.51 26.76
C SER A 24 -5.44 -2.96 27.06
N SER A 25 -4.25 -3.41 26.66
CA SER A 25 -3.23 -3.93 27.60
C SER A 25 -1.98 -4.49 26.89
N LEU A 26 -0.84 -4.25 27.54
CA LEU A 26 0.42 -4.99 27.56
C LEU A 26 1.30 -5.00 26.30
N SER A 27 2.25 -4.06 26.36
CA SER A 27 3.52 -4.03 25.64
C SER A 27 4.28 -5.35 25.78
N SER A 28 4.64 -5.94 24.65
CA SER A 28 5.73 -6.91 24.53
C SER A 28 6.47 -6.58 23.23
N SER A 29 7.63 -5.95 23.38
CA SER A 29 8.50 -5.53 22.28
C SER A 29 9.09 -6.77 21.61
N ILE A 30 8.52 -7.18 20.48
CA ILE A 30 9.16 -8.14 19.56
C ILE A 30 10.01 -7.31 18.60
N ILE A 31 11.33 -7.41 18.77
CA ILE A 31 12.30 -6.93 17.79
C ILE A 31 12.19 -7.87 16.58
N VAL A 32 11.48 -7.43 15.54
CA VAL A 32 11.50 -8.10 14.22
C VAL A 32 12.78 -7.66 13.51
N ARG A 33 13.77 -8.53 13.47
CA ARG A 33 14.95 -8.35 12.59
C ARG A 33 14.50 -8.56 11.15
N LEU A 34 14.44 -7.48 10.37
CA LEU A 34 14.40 -7.53 8.92
C LEU A 34 15.69 -8.21 8.44
N SER A 35 15.58 -9.46 8.02
CA SER A 35 16.62 -10.13 7.24
C SER A 35 16.14 -10.16 5.80
N SER A 36 16.47 -9.11 5.07
CA SER A 36 16.33 -9.04 3.62
C SER A 36 17.41 -9.93 2.99
N SER A 37 17.06 -11.19 2.71
CA SER A 37 17.86 -12.07 1.87
C SER A 37 17.71 -11.63 0.40
N SER A 38 18.54 -10.68 0.00
CA SER A 38 18.76 -10.34 -1.41
C SER A 38 19.52 -11.49 -2.09
N SER A 39 18.77 -12.42 -2.69
CA SER A 39 19.32 -13.44 -3.58
C SER A 39 19.24 -12.94 -5.02
N THR A 40 20.28 -12.23 -5.47
CA THR A 40 20.62 -12.15 -6.89
C THR A 40 21.07 -13.52 -7.37
N ASN A 41 20.26 -14.21 -8.16
CA ASN A 41 20.76 -15.27 -9.04
C ASN A 41 19.95 -15.34 -10.34
N ASN A 42 20.67 -15.11 -11.44
CA ASN A 42 20.27 -15.34 -12.82
C ASN A 42 20.33 -16.86 -13.09
N GLY A 43 19.24 -17.43 -13.60
CA GLY A 43 19.20 -18.80 -14.13
C GLY A 43 18.01 -19.59 -13.61
N ASN A 44 16.99 -19.78 -14.47
CA ASN A 44 15.87 -20.74 -14.32
C ASN A 44 15.45 -21.07 -12.88
N ASN A 45 14.96 -20.07 -12.14
CA ASN A 45 14.33 -20.30 -10.85
C ASN A 45 12.87 -20.71 -11.08
N GLU A 46 12.60 -22.02 -11.09
CA GLU A 46 11.33 -22.50 -10.56
C GLU A 46 11.22 -21.94 -9.14
N LYS A 47 10.40 -20.89 -8.95
CA LYS A 47 10.11 -20.36 -7.61
C LYS A 47 9.67 -21.57 -6.77
N HIS A 48 10.48 -21.95 -5.80
CA HIS A 48 10.12 -23.00 -4.85
C HIS A 48 8.96 -22.48 -4.01
N ILE A 49 7.74 -22.71 -4.51
CA ILE A 49 6.51 -22.37 -3.79
C ILE A 49 6.57 -23.20 -2.52
N ARG A 50 6.50 -22.53 -1.37
CA ARG A 50 6.49 -23.23 -0.10
C ARG A 50 5.33 -24.23 -0.10
N PRO A 51 5.52 -25.47 0.39
CA PRO A 51 4.48 -26.50 0.34
C PRO A 51 3.13 -26.08 0.94
N ASP A 52 3.14 -25.20 1.95
CA ASP A 52 1.95 -24.63 2.57
C ASP A 52 1.18 -23.67 1.63
N VAL A 53 1.90 -22.87 0.85
CA VAL A 53 1.28 -21.97 -0.15
C VAL A 53 0.64 -22.77 -1.29
N ALA A 54 1.30 -23.82 -1.77
CA ALA A 54 0.73 -24.69 -2.80
C ALA A 54 -0.60 -25.33 -2.32
N PHE A 55 -0.61 -25.83 -1.08
CA PHE A 55 -1.82 -26.36 -0.45
C PHE A 55 -2.93 -25.31 -0.39
N ILE A 56 -2.62 -24.07 0.03
CA ILE A 56 -3.60 -22.97 0.08
C ILE A 56 -4.19 -22.71 -1.30
N LEU A 57 -3.35 -22.52 -2.32
CA LEU A 57 -3.82 -22.19 -3.66
C LEU A 57 -4.65 -23.32 -4.30
N GLU A 58 -4.43 -24.57 -3.90
CA GLU A 58 -5.21 -25.72 -4.35
C GLU A 58 -6.55 -25.89 -3.62
N HIS A 59 -6.59 -25.62 -2.31
CA HIS A 59 -7.74 -25.98 -1.48
C HIS A 59 -8.62 -24.78 -1.08
N TYR A 60 -8.07 -23.56 -1.06
CA TYR A 60 -8.79 -22.37 -0.65
C TYR A 60 -9.63 -21.84 -1.80
N LYS A 61 -10.72 -21.14 -1.45
CA LYS A 61 -11.67 -20.61 -2.42
C LYS A 61 -11.68 -19.09 -2.36
N ILE A 62 -11.85 -18.47 -3.52
CA ILE A 62 -12.09 -17.04 -3.61
C ILE A 62 -13.56 -16.78 -3.27
N HIS A 63 -13.81 -15.96 -2.26
CA HIS A 63 -15.13 -15.46 -1.92
C HIS A 63 -15.19 -13.96 -2.24
N ARG A 64 -16.29 -13.54 -2.85
CA ARG A 64 -16.60 -12.14 -3.11
C ARG A 64 -17.72 -11.69 -2.18
N ARG A 65 -17.55 -10.54 -1.52
CA ARG A 65 -18.63 -9.90 -0.75
C ARG A 65 -18.76 -8.43 -1.10
N GLU A 66 -19.99 -7.92 -1.07
CA GLU A 66 -20.26 -6.49 -1.21
C GLU A 66 -19.99 -5.78 0.10
N LYS A 67 -19.31 -4.62 0.03
CA LYS A 67 -19.07 -3.77 1.18
C LYS A 67 -20.23 -2.77 1.30
N ASP A 68 -20.84 -2.71 2.49
CA ASP A 68 -21.80 -1.68 2.90
C ASP A 68 -23.14 -1.64 2.14
N GLY A 69 -23.57 -2.73 1.49
CA GLY A 69 -24.79 -2.73 0.68
C GLY A 69 -24.76 -1.74 -0.49
N SER A 70 -23.55 -1.26 -0.83
CA SER A 70 -23.31 -0.52 -2.06
C SER A 70 -23.69 -1.45 -3.20
N LYS A 71 -24.62 -1.04 -4.06
CA LYS A 71 -25.19 -1.83 -5.17
C LYS A 71 -24.11 -2.27 -6.18
N GLY A 72 -23.24 -3.20 -5.80
CA GLY A 72 -22.12 -3.74 -6.60
C GLY A 72 -20.86 -2.87 -6.72
N SER A 73 -20.80 -1.63 -6.21
CA SER A 73 -19.67 -0.74 -6.48
C SER A 73 -18.44 -0.98 -5.61
N SER A 74 -18.61 -1.31 -4.32
CA SER A 74 -17.50 -1.70 -3.44
C SER A 74 -17.57 -3.18 -3.12
N ARG A 75 -16.46 -3.87 -3.32
CA ARG A 75 -16.35 -5.31 -3.10
C ARG A 75 -15.04 -5.67 -2.41
N GLU A 76 -15.07 -6.79 -1.72
CA GLU A 76 -13.90 -7.41 -1.09
C GLU A 76 -13.80 -8.86 -1.56
N TYR A 77 -12.62 -9.22 -2.04
CA TYR A 77 -12.24 -10.58 -2.40
C TYR A 77 -11.46 -11.16 -1.23
N LEU A 78 -11.81 -12.38 -0.84
CA LEU A 78 -11.24 -13.10 0.28
C LEU A 78 -10.77 -14.48 -0.19
N LEU A 79 -9.55 -14.88 0.17
CA LEU A 79 -9.08 -16.24 -0.02
C LEU A 79 -9.32 -17.02 1.28
N LEU A 80 -10.34 -17.89 1.30
CA LEU A 80 -10.80 -18.58 2.52
C LEU A 80 -10.53 -20.09 2.48
N PRO A 81 -10.26 -20.71 3.64
CA PRO A 81 -10.30 -22.16 3.79
C PRO A 81 -11.65 -22.74 3.32
N PRO A 82 -11.71 -23.99 2.85
CA PRO A 82 -12.91 -24.58 2.24
C PRO A 82 -14.11 -24.69 3.20
N ASP A 83 -13.87 -24.69 4.50
CA ASP A 83 -14.83 -24.79 5.60
C ASP A 83 -15.15 -23.45 6.28
N VAL A 84 -14.56 -22.35 5.80
CA VAL A 84 -14.77 -21.00 6.33
C VAL A 84 -15.63 -20.18 5.37
N TYR A 85 -16.64 -19.49 5.91
CA TYR A 85 -17.58 -18.67 5.16
C TYR A 85 -17.53 -17.20 5.58
N VAL A 86 -18.00 -16.32 4.70
CA VAL A 86 -18.01 -14.86 4.89
C VAL A 86 -18.59 -14.41 6.25
N PRO A 87 -19.69 -14.99 6.79
CA PRO A 87 -20.20 -14.59 8.11
C PRO A 87 -19.21 -14.82 9.25
N GLN A 88 -18.37 -15.85 9.18
CA GLN A 88 -17.33 -16.11 10.19
C GLN A 88 -16.21 -15.07 10.10
N VAL A 89 -15.85 -14.62 8.89
CA VAL A 89 -14.84 -13.55 8.69
C VAL A 89 -15.28 -12.21 9.30
N LEU A 90 -16.58 -11.97 9.43
CA LEU A 90 -17.08 -10.78 10.14
C LEU A 90 -16.86 -10.87 11.66
N GLN A 91 -16.84 -12.09 12.20
CA GLN A 91 -16.57 -12.33 13.62
C GLN A 91 -15.06 -12.37 13.88
N ASP A 92 -14.30 -12.94 12.96
CA ASP A 92 -12.84 -13.00 13.00
C ASP A 92 -12.23 -12.60 11.63
N PRO A 93 -11.80 -11.33 11.49
CA PRO A 93 -11.19 -10.82 10.26
C PRO A 93 -9.83 -11.44 9.92
N THR A 94 -9.25 -12.30 10.78
CA THR A 94 -7.95 -12.92 10.58
C THR A 94 -8.03 -14.30 9.92
N LEU A 95 -9.22 -14.87 9.77
CA LEU A 95 -9.44 -16.17 9.11
C LEU A 95 -9.00 -16.27 7.63
N PRO A 96 -9.12 -15.21 6.79
CA PRO A 96 -8.68 -15.30 5.40
C PRO A 96 -7.17 -15.49 5.29
N ALA A 97 -6.69 -16.23 4.29
CA ALA A 97 -5.25 -16.23 3.94
C ALA A 97 -4.82 -14.93 3.27
N ALA A 98 -5.73 -14.32 2.51
CA ALA A 98 -5.53 -13.05 1.83
C ALA A 98 -6.85 -12.28 1.65
N ALA A 99 -6.75 -10.98 1.47
CA ALA A 99 -7.87 -10.16 1.02
C ALA A 99 -7.42 -9.05 0.07
N LEU A 100 -8.36 -8.58 -0.75
CA LEU A 100 -8.19 -7.46 -1.66
C LEU A 100 -9.51 -6.68 -1.74
N PHE A 101 -9.45 -5.35 -1.71
CA PHE A 101 -10.61 -4.51 -1.96
C PHE A 101 -10.62 -4.03 -3.41
N ALA A 102 -11.83 -3.85 -3.93
CA ALA A 102 -12.04 -3.11 -5.17
C ALA A 102 -13.22 -2.16 -5.04
N HIS A 103 -13.10 -0.98 -5.65
CA HIS A 103 -14.19 -0.05 -5.84
C HIS A 103 -14.27 0.32 -7.31
N ARG A 104 -15.35 -0.08 -7.98
CA ARG A 104 -15.48 -0.01 -9.44
C ARG A 104 -14.32 -0.76 -10.12
N ASN A 105 -13.56 -0.08 -10.97
CA ASN A 105 -12.37 -0.59 -11.64
C ASN A 105 -11.06 -0.38 -10.87
N ILE A 106 -11.10 0.05 -9.59
CA ILE A 106 -9.91 0.38 -8.80
C ILE A 106 -9.67 -0.70 -7.73
N LEU A 107 -8.53 -1.37 -7.78
CA LEU A 107 -8.05 -2.35 -6.80
C LEU A 107 -7.19 -1.67 -5.73
N PHE A 108 -7.31 -2.06 -4.47
CA PHE A 108 -6.49 -1.51 -3.38
C PHE A 108 -6.52 -2.38 -2.13
N GLY A 109 -5.57 -2.14 -1.22
CA GLY A 109 -5.57 -2.73 0.11
C GLY A 109 -5.36 -4.25 0.09
N ALA A 110 -4.50 -4.73 -0.80
CA ALA A 110 -4.06 -6.11 -0.80
C ALA A 110 -3.38 -6.44 0.53
N ARG A 111 -3.75 -7.56 1.13
CA ARG A 111 -3.18 -8.02 2.41
C ARG A 111 -3.07 -9.53 2.44
N SER A 112 -1.97 -10.03 2.95
CA SER A 112 -1.80 -11.42 3.37
C SER A 112 -1.94 -11.54 4.89
N PHE A 113 -2.34 -12.72 5.33
CA PHE A 113 -2.43 -13.07 6.75
C PHE A 113 -1.49 -14.24 7.05
N HIS A 114 -1.29 -14.55 8.34
CA HIS A 114 -0.51 -15.70 8.80
C HIS A 114 0.95 -15.77 8.30
N GLY A 115 1.52 -14.63 7.87
CA GLY A 115 2.90 -14.56 7.39
C GLY A 115 3.12 -15.15 5.99
N TYR A 116 2.06 -15.34 5.21
CA TYR A 116 2.19 -15.69 3.79
C TYR A 116 2.74 -14.52 2.99
N ASP A 117 3.50 -14.84 1.94
CA ASP A 117 3.96 -13.85 0.97
C ASP A 117 2.77 -13.26 0.22
N MET A 118 2.67 -11.92 0.18
CA MET A 118 1.56 -11.23 -0.45
C MET A 118 1.47 -11.53 -1.96
N GLU A 119 2.61 -11.63 -2.65
CA GLU A 119 2.64 -11.94 -4.08
C GLU A 119 1.99 -13.30 -4.36
N ASP A 120 2.22 -14.28 -3.49
CA ASP A 120 1.73 -15.63 -3.68
C ASP A 120 0.23 -15.77 -3.41
N VAL A 121 -0.25 -15.31 -2.25
CA VAL A 121 -1.65 -15.54 -1.83
C VAL A 121 -2.64 -14.52 -2.38
N CYS A 122 -2.20 -13.30 -2.72
CA CYS A 122 -3.08 -12.30 -3.33
C CYS A 122 -3.21 -12.45 -4.85
N ARG A 123 -2.30 -13.18 -5.51
CA ARG A 123 -2.33 -13.45 -6.96
C ARG A 123 -3.72 -13.88 -7.48
N PRO A 124 -4.37 -14.92 -6.94
CA PRO A 124 -5.71 -15.30 -7.41
C PRO A 124 -6.76 -14.19 -7.24
N LEU A 125 -6.64 -13.36 -6.19
CA LEU A 125 -7.58 -12.28 -5.92
C LEU A 125 -7.43 -11.12 -6.92
N VAL A 126 -6.20 -10.72 -7.24
CA VAL A 126 -5.93 -9.68 -8.23
C VAL A 126 -6.44 -10.09 -9.60
N LYS A 127 -6.19 -11.34 -10.00
CA LYS A 127 -6.69 -11.90 -11.26
C LYS A 127 -8.22 -11.81 -11.34
N ALA A 128 -8.92 -12.30 -10.31
CA ALA A 128 -10.38 -12.26 -10.26
C ALA A 128 -10.92 -10.81 -10.30
N ALA A 129 -10.26 -9.88 -9.62
CA ALA A 129 -10.67 -8.48 -9.58
C ALA A 129 -10.48 -7.75 -10.92
N ILE A 130 -9.39 -8.04 -11.64
CA ILE A 130 -9.13 -7.52 -12.99
C ILE A 130 -10.17 -8.06 -13.98
N GLU A 131 -10.37 -9.38 -14.01
CA GLU A 131 -11.37 -10.02 -14.88
C GLU A 131 -12.78 -9.47 -14.64
N GLU A 132 -13.15 -9.24 -13.38
CA GLU A 132 -14.44 -8.62 -13.04
C GLU A 132 -14.52 -7.16 -13.51
N ALA A 133 -13.45 -6.37 -13.32
CA ALA A 133 -13.42 -4.98 -13.75
C ALA A 133 -13.55 -4.85 -15.28
N GLU A 134 -12.89 -5.71 -16.05
CA GLU A 134 -12.95 -5.70 -17.52
C GLU A 134 -14.33 -6.11 -18.05
N THR A 135 -14.96 -7.10 -17.43
CA THR A 135 -16.23 -7.67 -17.90
C THR A 135 -17.45 -6.86 -17.47
N ILE A 136 -17.50 -6.38 -16.22
CA ILE A 136 -18.69 -5.76 -15.63
C ILE A 136 -18.71 -4.24 -15.84
N GLU A 137 -17.56 -3.57 -15.76
CA GLU A 137 -17.50 -2.09 -15.74
C GLU A 137 -17.44 -1.48 -17.16
N HIS A 138 -18.09 -2.10 -18.13
CA HIS A 138 -18.18 -1.63 -19.52
C HIS A 138 -16.81 -1.40 -20.21
N GLY A 139 -15.82 -2.24 -19.91
CA GLY A 139 -14.48 -2.11 -20.49
C GLY A 139 -13.67 -0.94 -19.96
N GLN A 140 -13.97 -0.43 -18.75
CA GLN A 140 -13.09 0.52 -18.08
C GLN A 140 -11.74 -0.15 -17.80
N GLN A 141 -10.66 0.56 -18.12
CA GLN A 141 -9.30 0.11 -17.82
C GLN A 141 -9.14 -0.12 -16.30
N PRO A 142 -8.77 -1.33 -15.86
CA PRO A 142 -8.48 -1.58 -14.46
C PRO A 142 -7.37 -0.67 -13.95
N GLN A 143 -7.48 -0.23 -12.70
CA GLN A 143 -6.50 0.62 -12.02
C GLN A 143 -6.21 0.03 -10.64
N ALA A 144 -5.07 0.40 -10.06
CA ALA A 144 -4.77 0.08 -8.68
C ALA A 144 -4.24 1.28 -7.90
N VAL A 145 -4.45 1.23 -6.59
CA VAL A 145 -3.83 2.10 -5.60
C VAL A 145 -3.07 1.21 -4.63
N ALA A 146 -1.75 1.33 -4.64
CA ALA A 146 -0.87 0.59 -3.75
C ALA A 146 -0.43 1.45 -2.56
N ASN A 147 -0.51 0.85 -1.38
CA ASN A 147 0.10 1.38 -0.17
C ASN A 147 1.63 1.24 -0.25
N LEU A 148 2.34 2.27 0.20
CA LEU A 148 3.81 2.29 0.26
C LEU A 148 4.32 1.94 1.65
N LYS A 149 3.73 0.93 2.28
CA LYS A 149 4.06 0.47 3.63
C LYS A 149 5.57 0.22 3.72
N GLY A 150 6.18 0.78 4.76
CA GLY A 150 7.63 0.71 5.01
C GLY A 150 8.43 1.88 4.43
N LEU A 151 7.84 2.77 3.62
CA LEU A 151 8.52 3.94 3.06
C LEU A 151 9.11 4.84 4.17
N SER A 152 8.34 5.13 5.23
CA SER A 152 8.84 5.94 6.34
C SER A 152 10.03 5.29 7.05
N ASP A 153 9.96 3.98 7.30
CA ASP A 153 11.02 3.24 7.98
C ASP A 153 12.30 3.22 7.12
N TRP A 154 12.17 2.94 5.82
CA TRP A 154 13.29 2.99 4.87
C TRP A 154 13.97 4.36 4.81
N VAL A 155 13.19 5.45 4.83
CA VAL A 155 13.74 6.82 4.87
C VAL A 155 14.32 7.14 6.25
N ALA A 156 13.73 6.66 7.34
CA ALA A 156 14.24 6.88 8.69
C ALA A 156 15.58 6.18 8.92
N GLU A 157 15.73 4.94 8.47
CA GLU A 157 16.97 4.17 8.56
C GLU A 157 18.16 4.90 7.90
N PHE A 158 17.90 5.71 6.86
CA PHE A 158 18.92 6.53 6.20
C PHE A 158 19.46 7.64 7.10
N PHE A 159 18.63 8.21 7.97
CA PHE A 159 19.05 9.25 8.91
C PHE A 159 19.74 8.68 10.14
N GLU A 160 19.53 7.41 10.44
CA GLU A 160 20.15 6.71 11.57
C GLU A 160 21.47 6.06 11.17
N ASN A 161 21.56 5.58 9.93
CA ASN A 161 22.74 4.90 9.40
C ASN A 161 23.33 5.73 8.26
N ASP A 162 24.49 6.36 8.48
CA ASP A 162 25.26 7.14 7.49
C ASP A 162 25.73 6.32 6.25
N ASN A 163 25.20 5.10 6.05
CA ASN A 163 25.77 4.06 5.20
C ASN A 163 24.77 3.35 4.28
N ILE A 164 23.61 3.94 3.98
CA ILE A 164 22.70 3.30 3.01
C ILE A 164 23.22 3.51 1.59
N ILE A 165 23.88 2.46 1.10
CA ILE A 165 24.21 2.26 -0.29
C ILE A 165 22.89 2.02 -1.04
N GLY A 166 22.50 2.93 -1.93
CA GLY A 166 21.48 2.62 -2.95
C GLY A 166 20.49 3.72 -3.33
N SER A 167 20.27 4.75 -2.50
CA SER A 167 19.35 5.85 -2.86
C SER A 167 20.09 7.07 -3.36
N GLN A 168 19.81 7.47 -4.61
CA GLN A 168 20.34 8.71 -5.16
C GLN A 168 19.57 9.93 -4.64
N THR A 169 18.29 9.78 -4.35
CA THR A 169 17.43 10.88 -3.88
C THR A 169 17.82 11.29 -2.47
N LEU A 170 18.00 10.32 -1.56
CA LEU A 170 18.44 10.57 -0.19
C LEU A 170 19.84 11.20 -0.14
N ALA A 171 20.77 10.73 -0.98
CA ALA A 171 22.11 11.33 -1.10
C ALA A 171 22.08 12.80 -1.55
N ARG A 172 21.15 13.17 -2.45
CA ARG A 172 20.96 14.58 -2.86
C ARG A 172 20.30 15.41 -1.77
N LEU A 173 19.38 14.84 -0.99
CA LEU A 173 18.70 15.54 0.10
C LEU A 173 19.65 15.94 1.22
N GLN A 174 20.62 15.09 1.58
CA GLN A 174 21.66 15.44 2.57
C GLN A 174 22.48 16.68 2.17
N GLN A 175 22.68 16.89 0.86
CA GLN A 175 23.39 18.08 0.36
C GLN A 175 22.53 19.35 0.43
N GLN A 176 21.21 19.21 0.57
CA GLN A 176 20.22 20.30 0.55
C GLN A 176 19.56 20.46 1.92
N GLN A 177 20.25 21.11 2.87
CA GLN A 177 19.85 21.26 4.29
C GLN A 177 18.37 21.57 4.57
N LYS A 178 17.66 22.31 3.70
CA LYS A 178 16.25 22.71 3.94
C LYS A 178 15.21 21.63 3.64
N GLY A 179 15.45 20.75 2.66
CA GLY A 179 14.52 19.66 2.33
C GLY A 179 14.61 18.52 3.35
N ASP A 180 15.78 18.41 3.97
CA ASP A 180 16.16 17.36 4.90
C ASP A 180 15.28 17.33 6.17
N GLU A 181 15.06 18.47 6.81
CA GLU A 181 14.31 18.53 8.07
C GLU A 181 12.84 18.11 7.92
N ALA A 182 12.20 18.50 6.81
CA ALA A 182 10.80 18.15 6.55
C ALA A 182 10.66 16.65 6.26
N VAL A 183 11.52 16.11 5.40
CA VAL A 183 11.54 14.68 5.06
C VAL A 183 11.84 13.83 6.30
N ARG A 184 12.85 14.21 7.09
CA ARG A 184 13.18 13.55 8.35
C ARG A 184 12.03 13.56 9.32
N ALA A 185 11.33 14.70 9.46
CA ALA A 185 10.18 14.79 10.34
C ALA A 185 9.00 13.92 9.89
N ILE A 186 8.76 13.79 8.58
CA ILE A 186 7.74 12.89 8.04
C ILE A 186 8.12 11.43 8.32
N ALA A 187 9.35 11.02 8.02
CA ALA A 187 9.82 9.65 8.16
C ALA A 187 9.85 9.18 9.63
N THR A 188 10.37 10.01 10.53
CA THR A 188 10.56 9.65 11.94
C THR A 188 9.35 9.95 12.81
N GLY A 189 8.41 10.77 12.33
CA GLY A 189 7.34 11.33 13.14
C GLY A 189 7.81 12.34 14.20
N ILE A 190 9.09 12.74 14.20
CA ILE A 190 9.66 13.69 15.14
C ILE A 190 9.50 15.12 14.59
N PRO A 191 8.91 16.08 15.35
CA PRO A 191 8.74 17.45 14.88
C PRO A 191 10.06 18.15 14.55
N ARG A 192 10.02 19.05 13.55
CA ARG A 192 11.15 19.94 13.23
C ARG A 192 11.49 20.86 14.40
N PRO A 193 12.75 21.36 14.52
CA PRO A 193 13.11 22.37 15.51
C PRO A 193 12.11 23.55 15.52
N GLY A 194 11.71 23.99 16.71
CA GLY A 194 10.73 25.05 16.89
C GLY A 194 9.25 24.65 16.66
N HIS A 195 8.96 23.37 16.39
CA HIS A 195 7.59 22.86 16.22
C HIS A 195 7.27 21.79 17.27
N SER A 196 6.01 21.70 17.70
CA SER A 196 5.55 20.71 18.70
C SER A 196 4.96 19.44 18.08
N VAL A 197 4.63 19.45 16.80
CA VAL A 197 3.98 18.35 16.07
C VAL A 197 4.45 18.29 14.62
N VAL A 198 4.36 17.11 13.99
CA VAL A 198 4.48 16.96 12.53
C VAL A 198 3.16 17.40 11.89
N GLY A 199 3.05 18.70 11.63
CA GLY A 199 1.83 19.32 11.09
C GLY A 199 1.78 19.31 9.57
N GLN A 200 0.62 19.72 9.03
CA GLN A 200 0.38 19.87 7.58
C GLN A 200 1.45 20.72 6.87
N GLY A 201 2.00 21.73 7.56
CA GLY A 201 3.10 22.53 7.02
C GLY A 201 4.35 21.70 6.71
N THR A 202 4.69 20.73 7.56
CA THR A 202 5.83 19.83 7.35
C THR A 202 5.63 18.98 6.10
N PHE A 203 4.45 18.37 5.94
CA PHE A 203 4.13 17.58 4.74
C PHE A 203 4.16 18.41 3.46
N ARG A 204 3.58 19.63 3.50
CA ARG A 204 3.62 20.55 2.35
C ARG A 204 5.06 20.91 1.97
N ASP A 205 5.89 21.23 2.96
CA ASP A 205 7.28 21.64 2.72
C ASP A 205 8.14 20.46 2.21
N GLY A 206 7.82 19.23 2.62
CA GLY A 206 8.51 18.00 2.20
C GLY A 206 7.95 17.32 0.95
N GLN A 207 6.79 17.77 0.41
CA GLN A 207 6.01 17.07 -0.61
C GLN A 207 6.85 16.56 -1.78
N LYS A 208 7.59 17.44 -2.45
CA LYS A 208 8.35 17.09 -3.66
C LYS A 208 9.41 16.02 -3.36
N ALA A 209 10.16 16.19 -2.27
CA ALA A 209 11.18 15.24 -1.86
C ALA A 209 10.56 13.89 -1.47
N TRP A 210 9.42 13.91 -0.78
CA TRP A 210 8.71 12.70 -0.39
C TRP A 210 8.16 11.92 -1.61
N GLU A 211 7.62 12.62 -2.60
CA GLU A 211 7.18 12.01 -3.87
C GLU A 211 8.34 11.38 -4.65
N ASP A 212 9.50 12.04 -4.70
CA ASP A 212 10.69 11.51 -5.37
C ASP A 212 11.23 10.27 -4.64
N LEU A 213 11.21 10.26 -3.30
CA LEU A 213 11.55 9.09 -2.48
C LEU A 213 10.59 7.94 -2.68
N ALA A 214 9.28 8.21 -2.69
CA ALA A 214 8.26 7.20 -2.95
C ALA A 214 8.42 6.55 -4.34
N LYS A 215 8.74 7.34 -5.39
CA LYS A 215 9.06 6.81 -6.72
C LYS A 215 10.31 5.93 -6.71
N GLU A 216 11.34 6.32 -5.96
CA GLU A 216 12.54 5.50 -5.83
C GLU A 216 12.26 4.21 -5.08
N TYR A 217 11.47 4.27 -4.01
CA TYR A 217 11.04 3.12 -3.20
C TYR A 217 10.29 2.07 -4.04
N THR A 218 9.36 2.50 -4.89
CA THR A 218 8.66 1.60 -5.82
C THR A 218 9.61 1.03 -6.87
N ARG A 219 10.45 1.87 -7.48
CA ARG A 219 11.44 1.43 -8.49
C ARG A 219 12.44 0.41 -7.96
N LEU A 220 12.80 0.50 -6.67
CA LEU A 220 13.68 -0.45 -5.99
C LEU A 220 12.96 -1.75 -5.61
N GLY A 221 11.66 -1.88 -5.88
CA GLY A 221 10.86 -3.06 -5.57
C GLY A 221 10.64 -3.26 -4.08
N LEU A 222 10.63 -2.17 -3.29
CA LEU A 222 10.48 -2.25 -1.82
C LEU A 222 9.01 -2.25 -1.36
N SER A 223 8.07 -1.88 -2.23
CA SER A 223 6.62 -1.93 -1.95
C SER A 223 6.04 -3.27 -2.40
N GLU A 224 5.65 -4.13 -1.45
CA GLU A 224 5.02 -5.43 -1.72
C GLU A 224 3.77 -5.31 -2.59
N GLU A 225 2.89 -4.36 -2.28
CA GLU A 225 1.63 -4.19 -3.00
C GLU A 225 1.86 -3.63 -4.43
N THR A 226 2.84 -2.74 -4.61
CA THR A 226 3.24 -2.29 -5.95
C THR A 226 3.80 -3.45 -6.76
N ASN A 227 4.72 -4.24 -6.17
CA ASN A 227 5.31 -5.40 -6.81
C ASN A 227 4.24 -6.42 -7.23
N LEU A 228 3.25 -6.68 -6.36
CA LEU A 228 2.12 -7.54 -6.65
C LEU A 228 1.40 -7.07 -7.92
N TYR A 229 1.00 -5.80 -8.00
CA TYR A 229 0.26 -5.29 -9.15
C TYR A 229 1.10 -5.25 -10.43
N GLU A 230 2.40 -4.94 -10.36
CA GLU A 230 3.31 -4.96 -11.51
C GLU A 230 3.43 -6.37 -12.14
N LYS A 231 3.35 -7.44 -11.34
CA LYS A 231 3.29 -8.83 -11.87
C LYS A 231 2.07 -9.12 -12.75
N PHE A 232 1.04 -8.28 -12.65
CA PHE A 232 -0.19 -8.35 -13.44
C PHE A 232 -0.26 -7.30 -14.55
N GLY A 233 0.88 -6.71 -14.93
CA GLY A 233 0.93 -5.66 -15.96
C GLY A 233 0.52 -4.28 -15.43
N GLY A 234 0.43 -4.11 -14.11
CA GLY A 234 0.31 -2.79 -13.50
C GLY A 234 1.56 -1.96 -13.76
N ASN A 235 1.39 -0.69 -14.13
CA ASN A 235 2.49 0.26 -14.29
C ASN A 235 2.27 1.45 -13.37
N VAL A 236 3.25 1.79 -12.52
CA VAL A 236 3.20 2.98 -11.67
C VAL A 236 3.16 4.24 -12.54
N VAL A 237 2.03 4.96 -12.51
CA VAL A 237 1.81 6.19 -13.29
C VAL A 237 1.99 7.46 -12.47
N ALA A 238 1.75 7.40 -11.16
CA ALA A 238 1.86 8.55 -10.27
C ALA A 238 2.10 8.12 -8.82
N ILE A 239 2.68 9.03 -8.05
CA ILE A 239 2.66 9.01 -6.58
C ILE A 239 1.73 10.13 -6.13
N GLU A 240 0.76 9.80 -5.28
CA GLU A 240 -0.16 10.78 -4.72
C GLU A 240 0.23 11.05 -3.26
N HIS A 241 0.69 12.28 -2.99
CA HIS A 241 1.12 12.71 -1.66
C HIS A 241 -0.07 12.98 -0.73
N MET A 242 -0.04 12.45 0.50
CA MET A 242 -1.10 12.57 1.52
C MET A 242 -2.50 12.13 1.06
N ALA A 243 -2.58 11.20 0.11
CA ALA A 243 -3.85 10.71 -0.41
C ALA A 243 -4.56 9.76 0.56
N ASP A 244 -3.82 9.01 1.38
CA ASP A 244 -4.38 8.23 2.49
C ASP A 244 -3.90 8.77 3.84
N GLN A 245 -4.81 9.44 4.54
CA GLN A 245 -4.58 10.06 5.84
C GLN A 245 -4.96 9.17 7.03
N SER A 246 -5.14 7.87 6.81
CA SER A 246 -5.33 6.91 7.90
C SER A 246 -4.11 6.96 8.84
N PRO A 247 -4.30 6.81 10.18
CA PRO A 247 -3.18 6.87 11.12
C PRO A 247 -2.07 5.85 10.80
N GLU A 248 -2.45 4.68 10.27
CA GLU A 248 -1.51 3.64 9.85
C GLU A 248 -0.66 4.09 8.65
N ASN A 249 -1.28 4.61 7.59
CA ASN A 249 -0.54 5.03 6.40
C ASN A 249 0.25 6.33 6.61
N MET A 250 -0.26 7.24 7.44
CA MET A 250 0.49 8.42 7.85
C MET A 250 1.78 8.05 8.59
N LYS A 251 1.73 7.01 9.42
CA LYS A 251 2.91 6.50 10.13
C LYS A 251 3.87 5.77 9.18
N SER A 252 3.36 4.84 8.36
CA SER A 252 4.20 3.92 7.59
C SER A 252 4.71 4.48 6.25
N ALA A 253 4.00 5.43 5.66
CA ALA A 253 4.30 5.94 4.33
C ALA A 253 4.17 7.48 4.19
N GLY A 254 3.98 8.21 5.29
CA GLY A 254 3.74 9.65 5.25
C GLY A 254 2.46 10.03 4.47
N GLY A 255 1.51 9.11 4.35
CA GLY A 255 0.28 9.30 3.59
C GLY A 255 0.41 9.14 2.07
N ALA A 256 1.59 8.77 1.56
CA ALA A 256 1.81 8.53 0.15
C ALA A 256 1.20 7.20 -0.31
N ILE A 257 0.73 7.17 -1.56
CA ILE A 257 0.28 5.97 -2.27
C ILE A 257 0.82 5.98 -3.70
N ALA A 258 0.99 4.81 -4.31
CA ALA A 258 1.26 4.70 -5.74
C ALA A 258 -0.03 4.39 -6.51
N ARG A 259 -0.20 5.06 -7.65
CA ARG A 259 -1.29 4.79 -8.58
C ARG A 259 -0.75 4.00 -9.76
N LEU A 260 -1.45 2.93 -10.13
CA LEU A 260 -1.08 2.06 -11.23
C LEU A 260 -2.23 1.89 -12.23
N PHE A 261 -1.89 1.71 -13.50
CA PHE A 261 -2.82 1.26 -14.55
C PHE A 261 -2.39 -0.10 -15.07
N PHE A 262 -3.35 -1.00 -15.27
CA PHE A 262 -3.10 -2.29 -15.91
C PHE A 262 -3.18 -2.13 -17.44
N SER A 263 -2.29 -2.83 -18.14
CA SER A 263 -2.15 -2.79 -19.61
C SER A 263 -2.81 -3.97 -20.31
#